data_AF-A9DPH0-F1
#
_entry.id   AF-A9DPH0-F1
#
_cell.length_a   1.000
_cell.length_b   1.000
_cell.length_c   1.000
_cell.angle_alpha   90.00
_cell.angle_beta   90.00
_cell.angle_gamma   90.00
#
_symmetry.space_group_name_H-M   'P 1'
#
loop_
_entity.id
_entity.type
_entity.pdbx_description
1 polymer ?
#
loop_
_entity_poly.entity_id
_entity_poly.type
_entity_poly.pdbx_seq_one_letter_code
_entity_poly.pdbx_strand_id
1 'polypeptide(L)' 'MRKICYGTSSDRGEKFRSRILSVVETCKKRKLSPITVISTIIAGVVGKCDYPDVFGLTSA' A
#
# COMPACT_ATOMS: atom_id res chain seq x y z
N MET A 1 7.65 -18.04 -27.03
CA MET A 1 8.40 -18.28 -25.78
C MET A 1 8.53 -16.95 -25.05
N ARG A 2 7.68 -16.64 -24.05
CA ARG A 2 7.73 -15.36 -23.33
C ARG A 2 8.94 -15.37 -22.40
N LYS A 3 9.94 -14.51 -22.68
CA LYS A 3 11.05 -14.21 -21.77
C LYS A 3 10.48 -13.58 -20.50
N ILE A 4 10.18 -14.39 -19.50
CA ILE A 4 10.16 -13.94 -18.12
C ILE A 4 11.60 -14.09 -17.63
N CYS A 5 12.38 -13.03 -17.82
CA CYS A 5 13.73 -12.94 -17.29
C CYS A 5 13.62 -12.89 -15.77
N TYR A 6 14.05 -13.94 -15.08
CA TYR A 6 14.30 -13.91 -13.63
C TYR A 6 15.14 -12.66 -13.31
N GLY A 7 14.62 -11.77 -12.47
CA GLY A 7 15.30 -10.52 -12.08
C GLY A 7 14.85 -9.25 -12.81
N THR A 8 13.86 -9.30 -13.71
CA THR A 8 13.25 -8.07 -14.24
C THR A 8 12.26 -7.48 -13.24
N SER A 9 12.71 -6.46 -12.49
CA SER A 9 11.81 -5.56 -11.77
C SER A 9 11.01 -4.76 -12.79
N SER A 10 9.70 -4.98 -12.88
CA SER A 10 8.83 -4.09 -13.64
C SER A 10 8.74 -2.74 -12.94
N ASP A 11 8.80 -1.63 -13.68
CA ASP A 11 8.52 -0.28 -13.16
C ASP A 11 7.24 -0.24 -12.32
N ARG A 12 6.19 -0.96 -12.75
CA ARG A 12 4.93 -1.08 -12.01
C ARG A 12 5.12 -1.80 -10.67
N GLY A 13 5.92 -2.86 -10.66
CA GLY A 13 6.24 -3.62 -9.44
C GLY A 13 7.09 -2.81 -8.47
N GLU A 14 8.06 -2.05 -8.96
CA GLU A 14 8.89 -1.17 -8.15
C GLU A 14 8.07 -0.03 -7.52
N LYS A 15 7.18 0.60 -8.30
CA LYS A 15 6.24 1.61 -7.78
C LYS A 15 5.31 1.02 -6.72
N PHE A 16 4.79 -0.18 -6.93
CA PHE A 16 3.96 -0.86 -5.94
C PHE A 16 4.75 -1.10 -4.64
N ARG A 17 5.94 -1.67 -4.73
CA ARG A 17 6.83 -1.92 -3.58
C ARG A 17 7.16 -0.61 -2.84
N SER A 18 7.52 0.44 -3.57
CA SER A 18 7.83 1.76 -3.00
C SER A 18 6.65 2.35 -2.21
N ARG A 19 5.42 2.25 -2.76
CA ARG A 19 4.20 2.70 -2.06
C ARG A 19 3.94 1.91 -0.78
N ILE A 20 4.06 0.59 -0.82
CA ILE A 20 3.87 -0.25 0.38
C ILE A 20 4.91 0.08 1.45
N LEU A 21 6.18 0.25 1.08
CA LEU A 21 7.23 0.63 2.02
C LEU A 21 6.93 1.99 2.69
N SER A 22 6.50 2.98 1.91
CA SER A 22 6.12 4.29 2.43
C SER A 22 4.95 4.22 3.44
N VAL A 23 3.95 3.38 3.18
CA VAL A 23 2.85 3.12 4.11
C VAL A 23 3.37 2.48 5.39
N VAL A 24 4.22 1.45 5.29
CA VAL A 24 4.80 0.75 6.45
C VAL A 24 5.65 1.70 7.31
N GLU A 25 6.46 2.56 6.70
CA GLU A 25 7.25 3.57 7.41
C GLU A 25 6.36 4.57 8.15
N THR A 26 5.26 4.99 7.54
CA THR A 26 4.29 5.90 8.15
C THR A 26 3.57 5.24 9.33
N CYS A 27 3.16 3.98 9.18
CA CYS A 27 2.57 3.17 10.25
C CYS A 27 3.55 3.04 11.43
N LYS A 28 4.84 2.80 11.15
CA LYS A 28 5.89 2.71 12.18
C LYS A 28 6.03 4.03 12.96
N LYS A 29 6.01 5.18 12.28
CA LYS A 29 6.07 6.50 12.93
C LYS A 29 4.86 6.77 13.81
N ARG A 30 3.68 6.34 13.39
CA ARG A 30 2.39 6.55 14.09
C ARG A 30 2.04 5.44 15.09
N LYS A 31 2.92 4.45 15.29
CA LYS A 31 2.68 3.26 16.14
C LYS A 31 1.40 2.49 15.75
N LEU A 32 1.08 2.45 14.46
CA LEU A 32 -0.04 1.69 13.90
C LEU A 32 0.43 0.34 13.36
N SER A 33 -0.47 -0.65 13.37
CA SER A 33 -0.21 -1.95 12.75
C SER A 33 -0.25 -1.81 11.22
N PRO A 34 0.86 -2.05 10.50
CA PRO A 34 0.91 -1.89 9.05
C PRO A 34 -0.03 -2.88 8.34
N ILE A 35 -0.19 -4.09 8.87
CA ILE A 35 -1.11 -5.10 8.30
C ILE A 35 -2.55 -4.60 8.39
N THR A 36 -2.96 -4.04 9.54
CA THR A 36 -4.32 -3.52 9.72
C THR A 36 -4.61 -2.39 8.74
N VAL A 37 -3.69 -1.44 8.60
CA VAL A 37 -3.84 -0.31 7.65
C VAL A 37 -3.96 -0.79 6.21
N ILE A 38 -3.10 -1.72 5.79
CA ILE A 38 -3.14 -2.28 4.43
C ILE A 38 -4.44 -3.04 4.20
N SER A 39 -4.90 -3.85 5.17
CA SER A 39 -6.18 -4.56 5.08
C SER A 39 -7.37 -3.61 4.93
N THR A 40 -7.39 -2.50 5.66
CA THR A 40 -8.44 -1.47 5.52
C THR A 40 -8.44 -0.84 4.13
N ILE A 41 -7.26 -0.51 3.59
CA ILE A 41 -7.13 0.02 2.23
C ILE A 41 -7.66 -0.98 1.20
N ILE A 42 -7.24 -2.25 1.30
CA ILE A 42 -7.68 -3.31 0.40
C ILE A 42 -9.20 -3.49 0.46
N ALA A 43 -9.78 -3.53 1.66
CA ALA A 43 -11.22 -3.66 1.85
C ALA A 43 -11.99 -2.50 1.20
N GLY A 44 -11.54 -1.26 1.36
CA GLY A 44 -12.15 -0.08 0.73
C GLY A 44 -12.08 -0.14 -0.80
N VAL A 45 -10.92 -0.49 -1.35
CA VAL A 45 -10.71 -0.58 -2.81
C VAL A 45 -11.53 -1.71 -3.43
N VAL A 46 -11.53 -2.90 -2.81
CA VAL A 46 -12.32 -4.06 -3.29
C VAL A 46 -13.81 -3.78 -3.17
N GLY A 47 -14.24 -3.10 -2.10
CA GLY A 47 -15.62 -2.67 -1.89
C GLY A 47 -16.08 -1.54 -2.80
N LYS A 48 -15.19 -0.94 -3.61
CA LYS A 48 -15.44 0.30 -4.39
C LYS A 48 -15.96 1.45 -3.52
N CYS A 49 -15.53 1.50 -2.26
CA CYS A 49 -15.79 2.61 -1.37
C CYS A 49 -14.78 3.74 -1.60
N ASP A 50 -15.09 4.91 -1.05
CA ASP A 50 -14.10 5.99 -0.94
C ASP A 50 -12.84 5.53 -0.21
N TYR A 51 -11.71 6.15 -0.57
CA TYR A 51 -10.43 5.76 -0.02
C TYR A 51 -10.42 6.03 1.50
N PRO A 52 -10.18 4.99 2.34
CA PRO A 52 -10.29 5.15 3.78
C PRO A 52 -9.20 6.10 4.31
N ASP A 53 -9.59 7.02 5.20
CA ASP A 53 -8.64 7.90 5.89
C ASP A 53 -7.90 7.13 7.00
N VAL A 54 -7.01 6.23 6.60
CA VAL A 54 -6.25 5.35 7.49
C VAL A 54 -5.28 6.09 8.42
N PHE A 55 -5.01 7.36 8.13
CA PHE A 55 -4.06 8.18 8.87
C PHE A 55 -4.71 9.39 9.56
N GLY A 56 -6.03 9.57 9.53
CA GLY A 56 -6.65 10.72 10.19
C GLY A 56 -6.19 12.06 9.60
N LEU A 57 -5.91 12.13 8.29
CA LEU A 57 -5.40 13.34 7.64
C LEU A 57 -6.51 14.35 7.35
N THR A 58 -7.76 13.89 7.29
CA THR A 58 -8.92 14.72 6.93
C THR A 58 -9.73 15.17 8.14
N SER A 59 -9.47 14.59 9.32
CA SER A 59 -10.13 14.96 10.58
C SER A 59 -9.24 15.93 11.35
N ALA A 60 -9.44 17.23 11.12
CA ALA A 60 -8.90 18.32 11.93
C ALA A 60 -9.83 18.67 13.10
#